data_AF-A0A6I4K3Y2-F1
#
_entry.id   AF-A0A6I4K3Y2-F1
#
_cell.length_a   1.000
_cell.length_b   1.000
_cell.length_c   1.000
_cell.angle_alpha   90.00
_cell.angle_beta   90.00
_cell.angle_gamma   90.00
#
_symmetry.space_group_name_H-M   'P 1'
#
loop_
_entity.id
_entity.type
_entity.pdbx_description
1 polymer ?
#
loop_
_entity_poly.entity_id
_entity_poly.type
_entity_poly.pdbx_seq_one_letter_code
_entity_poly.pdbx_strand_id
1 'polypeptide(L)' 'YGLKTLDILVELGKRRMVGGQEDMIVDVALDLLKNR' A
#
# COMPACT_ATOMS: atom_id res chain seq x y z
N TYR A 1 1.50 -11.11 0.15
CA TYR A 1 2.72 -10.41 0.61
C TYR A 1 3.04 -10.57 2.10
N GLY A 2 2.22 -11.23 2.93
CA GLY A 2 2.54 -11.43 4.36
C GLY A 2 2.63 -10.13 5.19
N LEU A 3 2.12 -9.03 4.64
CA LEU A 3 2.07 -7.72 5.29
C LEU A 3 0.79 -7.60 6.13
N LYS A 4 0.84 -6.77 7.17
CA LYS A 4 -0.39 -6.41 7.88
C LYS A 4 -1.22 -5.52 6.97
N THR A 5 -2.50 -5.80 6.85
CA THR A 5 -3.43 -4.98 6.07
C THR A 5 -3.42 -3.52 6.52
N LEU A 6 -3.28 -3.27 7.84
CA LEU A 6 -3.19 -1.91 8.39
C LEU A 6 -2.00 -1.13 7.83
N ASP A 7 -0.83 -1.76 7.66
CA ASP A 7 0.37 -1.09 7.15
C ASP A 7 0.14 -0.58 5.72
N ILE A 8 -0.55 -1.39 4.90
CA ILE A 8 -0.95 -1.01 3.53
C ILE A 8 -1.93 0.16 3.56
N LEU A 9 -2.99 0.11 4.38
CA LEU A 9 -3.98 1.17 4.47
C LEU A 9 -3.39 2.50 4.96
N VAL A 10 -2.48 2.45 5.92
CA VAL A 10 -1.76 3.64 6.41
C VAL A 10 -0.92 4.26 5.29
N GLU A 11 -0.22 3.45 4.52
CA GLU A 11 0.63 3.93 3.42
C GLU A 11 -0.21 4.51 2.26
N LEU A 12 -1.33 3.89 1.91
CA LEU A 12 -2.28 4.44 0.95
C LEU A 12 -2.82 5.81 1.40
N GLY A 13 -3.11 5.95 2.70
CA GLY A 13 -3.51 7.23 3.29
C GLY A 13 -2.43 8.31 3.19
N LYS A 14 -1.17 7.96 3.47
CA LYS A 14 -0.02 8.88 3.29
C LYS A 14 0.16 9.33 1.85
N ARG A 15 -0.07 8.43 0.89
CA ARG A 15 0.00 8.70 -0.55
C ARG A 15 -1.22 9.47 -1.09
N ARG A 16 -2.24 9.72 -0.27
CA ARG A 16 -3.45 10.48 -0.62
C ARG A 16 -4.18 9.91 -1.83
N MET A 17 -4.29 8.58 -1.88
CA MET A 17 -4.94 7.88 -2.99
C MET A 17 -6.45 8.19 -3.02
N VAL A 18 -7.02 8.17 -4.22
CA VAL A 18 -8.46 8.36 -4.46
C VAL A 18 -9.08 7.04 -4.94
N GLY A 19 -10.41 6.96 -4.93
CA GLY A 19 -11.12 5.76 -5.45
C GLY A 19 -10.84 5.51 -6.94
N GLY A 20 -10.77 4.24 -7.34
CA GLY A 20 -10.41 3.84 -8.70
C GLY A 20 -8.91 3.60 -8.92
N GLN A 21 -8.10 3.63 -7.86
CA GLN A 21 -6.66 3.34 -7.89
C GLN A 21 -6.31 2.04 -7.15
N GLU A 22 -7.15 1.02 -7.28
CA GLU A 22 -6.98 -0.24 -6.58
C GLU A 22 -5.73 -1.02 -7.05
N ASP A 23 -5.24 -0.73 -8.26
CA ASP A 23 -3.97 -1.22 -8.79
C ASP A 23 -2.77 -0.83 -7.92
N MET A 24 -2.80 0.38 -7.37
CA MET A 24 -1.72 0.94 -6.56
C MET A 24 -1.56 0.24 -5.19
N ILE A 25 -2.55 -0.55 -4.76
CA ILE A 25 -2.44 -1.40 -3.56
C ILE A 25 -1.31 -2.42 -3.72
N VAL A 26 -1.16 -2.97 -4.93
CA VAL A 26 -0.09 -3.92 -5.24
C VAL A 26 1.27 -3.24 -5.20
N ASP A 27 1.39 -2.05 -5.78
CA ASP A 27 2.62 -1.25 -5.75
C ASP A 27 3.05 -0.91 -4.32
N VAL A 28 2.10 -0.49 -3.48
CA VAL A 28 2.35 -0.23 -2.05
C VAL A 28 2.85 -1.49 -1.34
N ALA A 29 2.27 -2.66 -1.63
CA ALA A 29 2.72 -3.90 -1.01
C ALA A 29 4.14 -4.28 -1.45
N LEU A 30 4.50 -4.04 -2.71
CA LEU A 30 5.86 -4.27 -3.21
C LEU A 30 6.88 -3.29 -2.60
N ASP A 31 6.50 -2.02 -2.43
CA ASP A 31 7.34 -1.01 -1.79
C ASP A 31 7.59 -1.34 -0.31
N LEU A 32 6.55 -1.73 0.42
CA LEU A 32 6.66 -2.12 1.83
C LEU A 32 7.52 -3.38 2.03
N LEU A 33 7.61 -4.26 1.02
CA LEU A 33 8.52 -5.40 1.05
C LEU A 33 9.97 -5.01 0.77
N LYS A 34 10.22 -4.04 -0.12
CA LYS A 34 11.57 -3.56 -0.45
C LYS A 34 12.19 -2.72 0.66
N ASN A 35 11.37 -2.02 1.43
CA ASN A 35 11.80 -1.12 2.51
C ASN A 35 11.86 -1.81 3.89
N ARG A 36 11.73 -3.14 3.95
CA ARG A 36 11.99 -3.97 5.14
C ARG A 36 13.37 -4.60 5.06
#